data_AF-A0A448B7U6-F1
#
_entry.id   AF-A0A448B7U6-F1
#
_cell.length_a   1.000
_cell.length_b   1.000
_cell.length_c   1.000
_cell.angle_alpha   90.00
_cell.angle_beta   90.00
_cell.angle_gamma   90.00
#
_symmetry.space_group_name_H-M   'P 1'
#
loop_
_entity.id
_entity.type
_entity.pdbx_description
1 polymer ?
#
loop_
_entity_poly.entity_id
_entity_poly.type
_entity_poly.pdbx_seq_one_letter_code
_entity_poly.pdbx_strand_id
1 'polypeptide(L)'
;MKKIIFLALSLFFYSCSSNTDEILGKYEYKGKQTLDSIIIEKNVYIHKIYNKQGKLMYQGNSTWELNDNRIIFYNFYNNEDYNLTDFLTEEQAKKFLIRFSCPIYNENKQTVIQANSDQNILYYKN
;
A
#
# COMPACT_ATOMS: atom_id res chain seq x y z
N MET A 1 52.69 19.93 -24.88
CA MET A 1 51.64 20.57 -24.06
C MET A 1 50.31 19.89 -24.35
N LYS A 2 49.58 19.51 -23.28
CA LYS A 2 48.15 19.14 -23.18
C LYS A 2 47.61 18.03 -24.11
N LYS A 3 47.73 16.77 -23.64
CA LYS A 3 46.77 15.71 -24.00
C LYS A 3 45.48 15.98 -23.22
N ILE A 4 44.41 16.34 -23.93
CA ILE A 4 43.09 16.52 -23.32
C ILE A 4 42.51 15.12 -23.10
N ILE A 5 42.47 14.73 -21.82
CA ILE A 5 41.80 13.53 -21.34
C ILE A 5 40.30 13.78 -21.48
N PHE A 6 39.69 13.23 -22.53
CA PHE A 6 38.24 13.19 -22.69
C PHE A 6 37.68 12.11 -21.75
N LEU A 7 37.54 12.45 -20.47
CA LEU A 7 36.87 11.64 -19.45
C LEU A 7 35.52 12.29 -19.14
N ALA A 8 34.60 12.22 -20.11
CA ALA A 8 33.25 12.74 -19.94
C ALA A 8 32.27 11.73 -20.53
N LEU A 9 31.20 11.46 -19.77
CA LEU A 9 30.00 10.68 -20.12
C LEU A 9 30.03 9.16 -19.90
N SER A 10 30.18 8.71 -18.65
CA SER A 10 29.73 7.37 -18.23
C SER A 10 28.80 7.40 -17.00
N LEU A 11 28.14 8.53 -16.72
CA LEU A 11 27.33 8.71 -15.49
C LEU A 11 25.82 8.87 -15.71
N PHE A 12 25.27 8.53 -16.89
CA PHE A 12 23.87 8.88 -17.20
C PHE A 12 22.92 7.74 -17.52
N PHE A 13 23.13 6.51 -17.03
CA PHE A 13 22.06 5.49 -17.06
C PHE A 13 22.07 4.57 -15.83
N TYR A 14 22.12 5.12 -14.61
CA TYR A 14 21.40 4.48 -13.52
C TYR A 14 19.93 4.81 -13.73
N SER A 15 19.27 4.07 -14.64
CA SER A 15 17.82 4.00 -14.62
C SER A 15 17.44 3.50 -13.24
N CYS A 16 16.85 4.36 -12.41
CA CYS A 16 16.03 3.91 -11.30
C CYS A 16 14.91 3.08 -11.92
N SER A 17 15.15 1.78 -12.06
CA SER A 17 14.09 0.79 -12.14
C SER A 17 13.24 1.03 -10.90
N SER A 18 12.09 1.70 -11.08
CA SER A 18 11.15 1.90 -9.99
C SER A 18 10.88 0.55 -9.35
N ASN A 19 11.12 0.46 -8.06
CA ASN A 19 11.10 -0.77 -7.28
C ASN A 19 9.67 -1.32 -7.06
N THR A 20 8.79 -1.14 -8.05
CA THR A 20 7.35 -1.44 -7.99
C THR A 20 7.12 -2.92 -7.79
N ASP A 21 7.97 -3.78 -8.35
CA ASP A 21 7.87 -5.23 -8.21
C ASP A 21 8.08 -5.69 -6.76
N GLU A 22 8.89 -4.99 -5.97
CA GLU A 22 9.05 -5.27 -4.53
C GLU A 22 7.79 -4.96 -3.72
N ILE A 23 6.92 -4.08 -4.21
CA ILE A 23 5.67 -3.68 -3.55
C ILE A 23 4.51 -4.62 -3.90
N LEU A 24 4.59 -5.35 -5.02
CA LEU A 24 3.53 -6.27 -5.41
C LEU A 24 3.39 -7.41 -4.40
N GLY A 25 2.15 -7.74 -4.01
CA GLY A 25 1.88 -8.82 -3.08
C GLY A 25 0.68 -8.56 -2.18
N LYS A 26 0.46 -9.50 -1.25
CA LYS A 26 -0.62 -9.41 -0.26
C LYS A 26 -0.06 -8.85 1.04
N TYR A 27 -0.73 -7.85 1.57
CA TYR A 27 -0.45 -7.23 2.85
C TYR A 27 -1.60 -7.47 3.79
N GLU A 28 -1.31 -7.81 5.05
CA GLU A 28 -2.33 -8.09 6.06
C GLU A 28 -2.11 -7.28 7.33
N TYR A 29 -3.21 -6.76 7.86
CA TYR A 29 -3.30 -6.19 9.20
C TYR A 29 -4.29 -7.01 10.03
N LYS A 30 -3.87 -7.43 11.22
CA LYS A 30 -4.68 -8.20 12.16
C LYS A 30 -5.02 -7.33 13.36
N GLY A 31 -6.10 -6.56 13.25
CA GLY A 31 -6.56 -5.65 14.31
C GLY A 31 -7.20 -6.37 15.51
N LYS A 32 -7.92 -5.65 16.35
CA LYS A 32 -8.74 -6.20 17.44
C LYS A 32 -10.14 -6.58 16.97
N GLN A 33 -10.72 -5.82 16.03
CA GLN A 33 -12.10 -6.06 15.55
C GLN A 33 -12.14 -6.68 14.16
N THR A 34 -11.12 -6.41 13.34
CA THR A 34 -11.12 -6.79 11.92
C THR A 34 -9.86 -7.55 11.53
N LEU A 35 -9.94 -8.18 10.37
CA LEU A 35 -8.80 -8.64 9.60
C LEU A 35 -8.84 -7.87 8.29
N ASP A 36 -7.81 -7.10 8.00
CA ASP A 36 -7.76 -6.27 6.81
C ASP A 36 -6.65 -6.75 5.88
N SER A 37 -6.93 -6.75 4.58
CA SER A 37 -5.99 -7.17 3.55
C SER A 37 -5.99 -6.23 2.35
N ILE A 38 -4.78 -5.87 1.92
CA ILE A 38 -4.51 -5.08 0.72
C ILE A 38 -3.69 -5.96 -0.22
N ILE A 39 -4.23 -6.26 -1.39
CA ILE A 39 -3.55 -7.03 -2.43
C ILE A 39 -3.13 -6.06 -3.51
N ILE A 40 -1.83 -5.87 -3.69
CA ILE A 40 -1.25 -4.93 -4.66
C ILE A 40 -0.80 -5.70 -5.89
N GLU A 41 -1.41 -5.36 -7.03
CA GLU A 41 -1.06 -5.84 -8.36
C GLU A 41 -0.51 -4.66 -9.19
N LYS A 42 -0.03 -4.88 -10.42
CA LYS A 42 0.75 -3.87 -11.17
C LYS A 42 0.14 -2.45 -11.22
N ASN A 43 -1.15 -2.32 -11.47
CA ASN A 43 -1.83 -1.02 -11.63
C ASN A 43 -3.04 -0.86 -10.72
N VAL A 44 -3.39 -1.90 -9.97
CA VAL A 44 -4.61 -1.97 -9.16
C VAL A 44 -4.30 -2.59 -7.81
N TYR A 45 -5.13 -2.28 -6.84
CA TYR A 45 -5.14 -2.99 -5.57
C TYR A 45 -6.56 -3.43 -5.23
N ILE A 46 -6.65 -4.49 -4.44
CA ILE A 46 -7.91 -5.00 -3.89
C ILE A 46 -7.84 -4.86 -2.38
N HIS A 47 -8.86 -4.25 -1.78
CA HIS A 47 -8.99 -4.05 -0.34
C HIS A 47 -10.13 -4.91 0.16
N LYS A 48 -9.85 -5.79 1.14
CA LYS A 48 -10.86 -6.63 1.77
C LYS A 48 -10.75 -6.53 3.28
N ILE A 49 -11.87 -6.19 3.91
CA ILE A 49 -12.00 -6.17 5.35
C ILE A 49 -12.93 -7.31 5.75
N TYR A 50 -12.49 -8.11 6.71
CA TYR A 50 -13.24 -9.18 7.32
C TYR A 50 -13.46 -8.87 8.80
N ASN A 51 -14.54 -9.37 9.38
CA ASN A 51 -14.68 -9.39 10.83
C ASN A 51 -13.82 -10.52 11.43
N LYS A 52 -13.77 -10.63 12.76
CA LYS A 52 -13.01 -11.69 13.46
C LYS A 52 -13.46 -13.11 13.16
N GLN A 53 -14.70 -13.29 12.72
CA GLN A 53 -15.23 -14.59 12.31
C GLN A 53 -14.82 -14.95 10.87
N GLY A 54 -14.07 -14.09 10.17
CA GLY A 54 -13.65 -14.30 8.79
C GLY A 54 -14.75 -14.02 7.76
N LYS A 55 -15.87 -13.42 8.16
CA LYS A 55 -16.92 -12.96 7.23
C LYS A 55 -16.43 -11.70 6.54
N LEU A 56 -16.55 -11.65 5.21
CA LEU A 56 -16.26 -10.46 4.41
C LEU A 56 -17.25 -9.35 4.76
N MET A 57 -16.72 -8.18 5.13
CA MET A 57 -17.50 -7.01 5.56
C MET A 57 -17.35 -5.83 4.59
N TYR A 58 -16.28 -5.78 3.81
CA TYR A 58 -16.11 -4.80 2.74
C TYR A 58 -15.17 -5.37 1.68
N GLN A 59 -15.44 -5.03 0.42
CA GLN A 59 -14.51 -5.27 -0.68
C GLN A 59 -14.55 -4.07 -1.64
N GLY A 60 -13.37 -3.51 -1.92
CA GLY A 60 -13.18 -2.48 -2.92
C GLY A 60 -11.94 -2.75 -3.77
N ASN A 61 -11.84 -2.06 -4.90
CA ASN A 61 -10.62 -2.04 -5.71
C ASN A 61 -10.43 -0.66 -6.32
N SER A 62 -9.18 -0.29 -6.54
CA SER A 62 -8.83 0.92 -7.28
C SER A 62 -7.39 0.89 -7.72
N THR A 63 -6.91 2.01 -8.25
CA THR A 63 -5.51 2.20 -8.64
C THR A 63 -4.65 2.63 -7.45
N TRP A 64 -3.35 2.45 -7.60
CA TRP A 64 -2.35 2.96 -6.67
C TRP A 64 -1.15 3.51 -7.44
N GLU A 65 -0.35 4.32 -6.76
CA GLU A 65 0.89 4.90 -7.28
C GLU A 65 1.98 4.82 -6.23
N LEU A 66 3.23 4.69 -6.67
CA LEU A 66 4.41 4.82 -5.82
C LEU A 66 5.03 6.20 -6.02
N ASN A 67 5.24 6.91 -4.92
CA ASN A 67 6.02 8.14 -4.90
C ASN A 67 7.09 8.03 -3.81
N ASP A 68 8.34 7.87 -4.23
CA ASP A 68 9.49 7.58 -3.37
C ASP A 68 9.21 6.39 -2.42
N ASN A 69 9.19 6.65 -1.11
CA ASN A 69 8.91 5.67 -0.06
C ASN A 69 7.45 5.71 0.40
N ARG A 70 6.53 6.23 -0.42
CA ARG A 70 5.12 6.32 -0.08
C ARG A 70 4.28 5.66 -1.15
N ILE A 71 3.43 4.74 -0.73
CA ILE A 71 2.34 4.25 -1.57
C ILE A 71 1.14 5.17 -1.43
N ILE A 72 0.46 5.43 -2.53
CA ILE A 72 -0.75 6.23 -2.60
C ILE A 72 -1.86 5.32 -3.15
N PHE A 73 -2.88 5.08 -2.34
CA PHE A 73 -4.10 4.38 -2.74
C PHE A 73 -5.19 5.37 -3.11
N TYR A 74 -5.79 5.20 -4.28
CA TYR A 74 -6.97 5.96 -4.68
C TYR A 74 -8.23 5.23 -4.23
N ASN A 75 -9.25 5.96 -3.78
CA ASN A 75 -10.51 5.38 -3.31
C ASN A 75 -10.34 4.32 -2.19
N PHE A 76 -9.45 4.60 -1.23
CA PHE A 76 -9.20 3.73 -0.09
C PHE A 76 -10.23 3.93 1.01
N TYR A 77 -10.74 2.84 1.57
CA TYR A 77 -11.67 2.89 2.70
C TYR A 77 -10.93 2.62 4.01
N ASN A 78 -10.41 3.68 4.66
CA ASN A 78 -9.73 3.51 5.93
C ASN A 78 -10.75 3.23 7.04
N ASN A 79 -10.84 1.97 7.49
CA ASN A 79 -11.75 1.58 8.56
C ASN A 79 -11.16 1.74 9.97
N GLU A 80 -9.85 1.97 10.12
CA GLU A 80 -9.15 2.08 11.41
C GLU A 80 -9.51 1.00 12.45
N ASP A 81 -9.65 -0.26 12.00
CA ASP A 81 -10.11 -1.38 12.83
C ASP A 81 -11.52 -1.19 13.45
N TYR A 82 -12.36 -0.36 12.84
CA TYR A 82 -13.75 -0.21 13.24
C TYR A 82 -14.53 -1.51 13.06
N ASN A 83 -15.34 -1.86 14.05
CA ASN A 83 -16.20 -3.04 14.02
C ASN A 83 -17.40 -2.82 13.07
N LEU A 84 -17.26 -3.26 11.83
CA LEU A 84 -18.36 -3.31 10.87
C LEU A 84 -19.36 -4.38 11.30
N THR A 85 -20.61 -3.98 11.56
CA THR A 85 -21.69 -4.93 11.94
C THR A 85 -22.31 -5.61 10.74
N ASP A 86 -22.33 -4.91 9.60
CA ASP A 86 -22.96 -5.34 8.35
C ASP A 86 -22.01 -5.13 7.17
N PHE A 87 -22.28 -5.86 6.08
CA PHE A 87 -21.50 -5.70 4.85
C PHE A 87 -21.70 -4.30 4.28
N LEU A 88 -20.61 -3.57 4.10
CA LEU A 88 -20.60 -2.23 3.55
C LEU A 88 -20.67 -2.31 2.02
N THR A 89 -21.80 -1.89 1.46
CA THR A 89 -21.98 -1.80 0.01
C THR A 89 -21.13 -0.69 -0.60
N GLU A 90 -20.86 -0.78 -1.91
CA GLU A 90 -20.11 0.23 -2.65
C GLU A 90 -20.71 1.65 -2.51
N GLU A 91 -22.03 1.78 -2.62
CA GLU A 91 -22.72 3.06 -2.46
C GLU A 91 -22.57 3.66 -1.06
N GLN A 92 -22.59 2.82 -0.02
CA GLN A 92 -22.38 3.27 1.36
C GLN A 92 -20.92 3.67 1.60
N ALA A 93 -19.96 2.94 1.01
CA ALA A 93 -18.53 3.20 1.15
C ALA A 93 -18.11 4.48 0.41
N LYS A 94 -18.74 4.81 -0.73
CA LYS A 94 -18.34 5.87 -1.66
C LYS A 94 -18.04 7.22 -1.00
N LYS A 95 -18.84 7.63 -0.01
CA LYS A 95 -18.66 8.91 0.70
C LYS A 95 -17.48 8.94 1.69
N PHE A 96 -16.90 7.79 1.99
CA PHE A 96 -15.78 7.61 2.90
C PHE A 96 -14.48 7.26 2.19
N LEU A 97 -14.51 7.07 0.87
CA LEU A 97 -13.33 6.73 0.08
C LEU A 97 -12.42 7.95 0.00
N ILE A 98 -11.14 7.74 0.31
CA ILE A 98 -10.14 8.81 0.37
C ILE A 98 -8.94 8.48 -0.53
N ARG A 99 -8.19 9.52 -0.89
CA ARG A 99 -6.82 9.36 -1.38
C ARG A 99 -5.90 9.16 -0.18
N PHE A 100 -5.38 7.96 -0.01
CA PHE A 100 -4.63 7.57 1.17
C PHE A 100 -3.16 7.39 0.85
N SER A 101 -2.30 8.22 1.44
CA SER A 101 -0.85 8.15 1.24
C SER A 101 -0.16 7.72 2.52
N CYS A 102 0.54 6.58 2.49
CA CYS A 102 1.21 6.02 3.64
C CYS A 102 2.67 5.64 3.30
N PRO A 103 3.58 5.75 4.28
CA PRO A 103 4.95 5.29 4.09
C PRO A 103 5.01 3.77 3.95
N ILE A 104 5.93 3.33 3.09
CA ILE A 104 6.34 1.94 2.92
C ILE A 104 7.83 1.81 3.26
N TYR A 105 8.18 0.80 4.04
CA TYR A 105 9.56 0.54 4.45
C TYR A 105 9.79 -0.95 4.69
N ASN A 106 11.05 -1.34 4.83
CA ASN A 106 11.41 -2.71 5.17
C ASN A 106 11.78 -2.79 6.67
N GLU A 107 11.16 -3.73 7.37
CA GLU A 107 11.43 -4.04 8.78
C GLU A 107 11.69 -5.55 8.89
N ASN A 108 12.84 -5.96 9.44
CA ASN A 108 13.18 -7.38 9.60
C ASN A 108 13.02 -8.24 8.32
N LYS A 109 13.38 -7.68 7.16
CA LYS A 109 13.22 -8.27 5.80
C LYS A 109 11.76 -8.45 5.33
N GLN A 110 10.80 -7.86 6.02
CA GLN A 110 9.41 -7.76 5.58
C GLN A 110 9.10 -6.34 5.13
N THR A 111 8.40 -6.21 4.01
CA THR A 111 7.89 -4.91 3.56
C THR A 111 6.63 -4.57 4.35
N VAL A 112 6.57 -3.36 4.88
CA VAL A 112 5.51 -2.87 5.77
C VAL A 112 4.89 -1.61 5.19
N ILE A 113 3.57 -1.56 5.18
CA ILE A 113 2.78 -0.35 4.91
C ILE A 113 2.24 0.17 6.24
N GLN A 114 2.69 1.34 6.68
CA GLN A 114 2.23 1.95 7.93
C GLN A 114 1.07 2.90 7.64
N ALA A 115 -0.16 2.44 7.84
CA ALA A 115 -1.36 3.22 7.56
C ALA A 115 -1.64 4.28 8.64
N ASN A 116 -1.46 3.95 9.91
CA ASN A 116 -1.68 4.88 11.01
C ASN A 116 -0.68 4.58 12.15
N SER A 117 0.25 5.50 12.43
CA SER A 117 1.25 5.33 13.50
C SER A 117 0.62 5.39 14.89
N ASP A 118 -0.35 6.27 15.09
CA ASP A 118 -0.97 6.50 16.41
C ASP A 118 -1.78 5.28 16.85
N GLN A 119 -2.41 4.59 15.90
CA GLN A 119 -3.19 3.38 16.13
C GLN A 119 -2.40 2.08 15.90
N ASN A 120 -1.11 2.18 15.55
CA ASN A 120 -0.24 1.05 15.20
C ASN A 120 -0.85 0.13 14.12
N ILE A 121 -1.42 0.72 13.07
CA ILE A 121 -1.97 -0.01 11.93
C ILE A 121 -0.86 -0.22 10.91
N LEU A 122 -0.25 -1.40 10.98
CA LEU A 122 0.85 -1.84 10.13
C LEU A 122 0.39 -3.05 9.31
N TYR A 123 0.45 -2.95 7.99
CA TYR A 123 0.18 -4.06 7.11
C TYR A 123 1.51 -4.71 6.71
N TYR A 124 1.64 -6.00 6.99
CA TYR A 124 2.84 -6.78 6.70
C TYR A 124 2.64 -7.57 5.42
N LYS A 125 3.65 -7.57 4.54
CA LYS A 125 3.66 -8.41 3.33
C LYS A 125 3.78 -9.89 3.72
N ASN A 126 2.87 -10.71 3.20
CA ASN A 126 2.87 -12.17 3.34
C ASN A 126 3.63 -12.88 2.22
#